data_AF-A0A0G1WT80-F1
#
_entry.id   AF-A0A0G1WT80-F1
#
_cell.length_a   1.000
_cell.length_b   1.000
_cell.length_c   1.000
_cell.angle_alpha   90.00
_cell.angle_beta   90.00
_cell.angle_gamma   90.00
#
_symmetry.space_group_name_H-M   'P 1'
#
loop_
_entity.id
_entity.type
_entity.pdbx_description
1 polymer ?
#
loop_
_entity_poly.entity_id
_entity_poly.type
_entity_poly.pdbx_seq_one_letter_code
_entity_poly.pdbx_strand_id
1 'polypeptide(L)'
;MTERESFDPQETSNQLLPKVNKDLAGAIMAEMREQGNEEFIVNLIRQIETENPTVSQFLANMGKLSKDTKMTMECGALVYELLRRQALADRMKKEFGQ
;
A
#
# COMPACT_ATOMS: atom_id res chain seq x y z
N MET A 1 -17.65 20.31 -33.76
CA MET A 1 -16.37 19.59 -33.58
C MET A 1 -16.02 19.72 -32.11
N THR A 2 -16.27 18.66 -31.35
CA THR A 2 -15.98 18.64 -29.91
C THR A 2 -14.53 18.21 -29.77
N GLU A 3 -13.68 19.09 -29.25
CA GLU A 3 -12.30 18.77 -28.89
C GLU A 3 -12.34 17.61 -27.90
N ARG A 4 -11.87 16.43 -28.34
CA ARG A 4 -11.56 15.34 -27.43
C ARG A 4 -10.23 15.71 -26.80
N GLU A 5 -10.28 16.21 -25.57
CA GLU A 5 -9.10 16.25 -24.71
C GLU A 5 -8.49 14.85 -24.72
N SER A 6 -7.27 14.75 -25.25
CA SER A 6 -6.50 13.54 -25.27
C SER A 6 -6.18 13.16 -23.84
N PHE A 7 -6.86 12.14 -23.32
CA PHE A 7 -6.51 11.50 -22.06
C PHE A 7 -5.11 10.90 -22.22
N ASP A 8 -4.10 11.52 -21.62
CA ASP A 8 -2.76 10.96 -21.50
C ASP A 8 -2.67 10.12 -20.21
N PRO A 9 -2.72 8.78 -20.28
CA PRO A 9 -2.60 7.92 -19.11
C PRO A 9 -1.21 7.99 -18.45
N GLN A 10 -0.19 8.53 -19.13
CA GLN A 10 1.16 8.65 -18.57
C GLN A 10 1.34 9.89 -17.69
N GLU A 11 0.61 10.99 -17.93
CA GLU A 11 0.66 12.18 -17.06
C GLU A 11 -0.11 12.00 -15.74
N THR A 12 -1.18 11.19 -15.76
CA THR A 12 -2.09 11.03 -14.60
C THR A 12 -1.69 9.91 -13.65
N SER A 13 -0.96 8.89 -14.11
CA SER A 13 -0.60 7.72 -13.30
C SER A 13 0.47 8.01 -12.24
N ASN A 14 1.43 8.88 -12.53
CA ASN A 14 2.45 9.31 -11.57
C ASN A 14 1.91 10.24 -10.47
N GLN A 15 0.68 10.75 -10.59
CA GLN A 15 0.02 11.56 -9.57
C GLN A 15 -0.82 10.75 -8.58
N LEU A 16 -1.22 9.52 -8.93
CA LEU A 16 -2.13 8.70 -8.13
C LEU A 16 -1.40 7.74 -7.18
N LEU A 17 -0.22 7.25 -7.56
CA LEU A 17 0.59 6.42 -6.69
C LEU A 17 1.54 7.29 -5.84
N PRO A 18 1.45 7.22 -4.50
CA PRO A 18 2.26 8.06 -3.64
C PRO A 18 3.74 7.67 -3.72
N LYS A 19 4.62 8.68 -3.69
CA LYS A 19 6.07 8.46 -3.61
C LYS A 19 6.46 8.21 -2.16
N VAL A 20 6.77 6.95 -1.84
CA VAL A 20 7.07 6.51 -0.47
C VAL A 20 8.39 7.10 0.04
N ASN A 21 8.34 7.75 1.21
CA ASN A 21 9.52 8.21 1.92
C ASN A 21 10.22 7.03 2.64
N LYS A 22 11.56 6.98 2.57
CA LYS A 22 12.41 6.03 3.30
C LYS A 22 12.15 6.01 4.81
N ASP A 23 11.78 7.15 5.40
CA ASP A 23 11.56 7.24 6.85
C ASP A 23 10.32 6.43 7.26
N LEU A 24 9.34 6.33 6.37
CA LEU A 24 8.12 5.56 6.57
C LEU A 24 8.41 4.06 6.62
N ALA A 25 9.33 3.58 5.76
CA ALA A 25 9.79 2.20 5.80
C ALA A 25 10.53 1.89 7.11
N GLY A 26 11.35 2.83 7.60
CA GLY A 26 11.99 2.71 8.91
C GLY A 26 10.98 2.59 10.06
N ALA A 27 9.92 3.40 10.04
CA ALA A 27 8.86 3.37 11.05
C ALA A 27 8.11 2.03 11.07
N ILE A 28 7.72 1.50 9.90
CA ILE A 28 7.05 0.20 9.81
C ILE A 28 7.96 -0.92 10.35
N MET A 29 9.24 -0.91 10.00
CA MET A 29 10.19 -1.92 10.49
C MET A 29 10.41 -1.84 12.00
N ALA A 30 10.33 -0.64 12.60
CA ALA A 30 10.39 -0.46 14.04
C ALA A 30 9.12 -1.04 14.72
N GLU A 31 7.94 -0.70 14.22
CA GLU A 31 6.66 -1.23 14.73
C GLU A 31 6.58 -2.76 14.64
N MET A 32 7.02 -3.34 13.51
CA MET A 32 7.12 -4.79 13.34
C MET A 32 8.00 -5.44 14.41
N ARG A 33 9.13 -4.80 14.75
CA ARG A 33 10.04 -5.30 15.77
C ARG A 33 9.43 -5.20 17.18
N GLU A 34 8.70 -4.14 17.46
CA GLU A 34 8.07 -3.90 18.77
C GLU A 34 6.88 -4.83 19.02
N GLN A 35 6.02 -5.04 18.03
CA GLN A 35 4.83 -5.89 18.14
C GLN A 35 5.12 -7.37 17.89
N GLY A 36 6.26 -7.67 17.27
CA GLY A 36 6.57 -8.99 16.74
C GLY A 36 6.10 -9.13 15.30
N ASN A 37 7.03 -9.57 14.43
CA ASN A 37 6.81 -9.58 12.98
C ASN A 37 5.53 -10.33 12.57
N GLU A 38 5.31 -11.52 13.12
CA GLU A 38 4.16 -12.36 12.73
C GLU A 38 2.82 -11.74 13.17
N GLU A 39 2.76 -11.21 14.39
CA GLU A 39 1.55 -10.57 14.91
C GLU A 39 1.21 -9.30 14.10
N PHE A 40 2.23 -8.47 13.81
CA PHE A 40 2.06 -7.29 12.97
C PHE A 40 1.49 -7.64 11.59
N ILE A 41 2.08 -8.63 10.90
CA ILE A 41 1.62 -9.07 9.57
C ILE A 41 0.18 -9.59 9.63
N VAL A 42 -0.15 -10.43 10.61
CA VAL A 42 -1.49 -11.01 10.73
C VAL A 42 -2.53 -9.91 10.93
N ASN A 43 -2.23 -8.94 11.80
CA ASN A 43 -3.12 -7.81 12.06
C ASN A 43 -3.27 -6.93 10.81
N LEU A 44 -2.18 -6.68 10.09
CA LEU A 44 -2.20 -5.91 8.84
C LEU A 44 -3.05 -6.60 7.77
N ILE A 45 -2.91 -7.91 7.56
CA ILE A 45 -3.71 -8.64 6.58
C ILE A 45 -5.20 -8.60 6.95
N ARG A 46 -5.55 -8.76 8.24
CA ARG A 46 -6.95 -8.65 8.72
C ARG A 46 -7.52 -7.24 8.51
N GLN A 47 -6.70 -6.22 8.72
CA GLN A 47 -7.08 -4.84 8.44
C GLN A 47 -7.35 -4.65 6.94
N ILE A 48 -6.45 -5.13 6.07
CA ILE A 48 -6.62 -5.06 4.61
C ILE A 48 -7.90 -5.79 4.17
N GLU A 49 -8.17 -6.96 4.73
CA GLU A 49 -9.41 -7.72 4.46
C GLU A 49 -10.68 -6.93 4.81
N THR A 50 -10.63 -6.17 5.91
CA THR A 50 -11.76 -5.35 6.38
C THR A 50 -11.91 -4.06 5.56
N GLU A 51 -10.82 -3.35 5.29
CA GLU A 51 -10.84 -2.04 4.63
C GLU A 51 -10.91 -2.15 3.09
N ASN A 52 -10.26 -3.16 2.52
CA ASN A 52 -10.18 -3.38 1.08
C ASN A 52 -10.15 -4.88 0.75
N PRO A 53 -11.32 -5.57 0.83
CA PRO A 53 -11.40 -7.01 0.59
C PRO A 53 -10.93 -7.41 -0.81
N THR A 54 -11.03 -6.52 -1.80
CA THR A 54 -10.52 -6.76 -3.16
C THR A 54 -8.99 -6.91 -3.17
N VAL A 55 -8.27 -6.06 -2.45
CA VAL A 55 -6.81 -6.18 -2.32
C VAL A 55 -6.45 -7.44 -1.55
N SER A 56 -7.14 -7.75 -0.45
CA SER A 56 -6.91 -8.99 0.30
C SER A 56 -7.08 -10.24 -0.60
N GLN A 57 -8.17 -10.30 -1.36
CA GLN A 57 -8.42 -11.40 -2.30
C GLN A 57 -7.36 -11.48 -3.40
N PHE A 58 -6.89 -10.34 -3.90
CA PHE A 58 -5.80 -10.28 -4.87
C PHE A 58 -4.51 -10.86 -4.28
N LEU A 59 -4.12 -10.46 -3.06
CA LEU A 59 -2.94 -10.99 -2.37
C LEU A 59 -3.06 -12.51 -2.13
N ALA A 60 -4.23 -12.99 -1.72
CA ALA A 60 -4.49 -14.42 -1.55
C ALA A 60 -4.34 -15.20 -2.86
N ASN A 61 -4.80 -14.64 -3.98
CA ASN A 61 -4.64 -15.26 -5.30
C ASN A 61 -3.17 -15.26 -5.75
N MET A 62 -2.43 -14.18 -5.52
CA MET A 62 -1.00 -14.12 -5.81
C MET A 62 -0.21 -15.12 -4.96
N GLY A 63 -0.54 -15.25 -3.68
CA GLY A 63 0.06 -16.25 -2.79
C GLY A 63 -0.12 -17.68 -3.29
N LYS A 64 -1.30 -18.03 -3.83
CA LYS A 64 -1.59 -19.36 -4.42
C LYS A 64 -0.78 -19.65 -5.70
N LEU A 65 -0.42 -18.62 -6.45
CA LEU A 65 0.37 -18.76 -7.68
C LEU A 65 1.88 -18.77 -7.42
N SER A 66 2.30 -18.37 -6.21
CA SER A 66 3.70 -18.30 -5.81
C SER A 66 4.20 -19.63 -5.22
N LYS A 67 5.52 -19.85 -5.26
CA LYS A 67 6.16 -20.98 -4.56
C LYS A 67 6.22 -20.77 -3.04
N ASP A 68 6.23 -19.50 -2.62
CA ASP A 68 6.25 -19.10 -1.22
C ASP A 68 5.06 -18.17 -0.96
N THR A 69 3.94 -18.81 -0.61
CA THR A 69 2.68 -18.13 -0.33
C THR A 69 2.82 -17.12 0.81
N LYS A 70 3.52 -17.50 1.88
CA LYS A 70 3.67 -16.66 3.07
C LYS A 70 4.45 -15.38 2.73
N MET A 71 5.63 -15.52 2.15
CA MET A 71 6.47 -14.38 1.79
C MET A 71 5.78 -13.46 0.77
N THR A 72 5.05 -14.03 -0.20
CA THR A 72 4.35 -13.24 -1.22
C THR A 72 3.24 -12.40 -0.59
N MET A 73 2.46 -12.97 0.32
CA MET A 73 1.40 -12.24 1.02
C MET A 73 1.96 -11.18 1.96
N GLU A 74 3.04 -11.50 2.69
CA GLU A 74 3.75 -10.56 3.57
C GLU A 74 4.27 -9.34 2.81
N CYS A 75 5.03 -9.56 1.72
CA CYS A 75 5.53 -8.49 0.87
C CYS A 75 4.41 -7.62 0.32
N GLY A 76 3.33 -8.24 -0.17
CA GLY A 76 2.19 -7.51 -0.72
C GLY A 76 1.48 -6.65 0.32
N ALA A 77 1.28 -7.18 1.53
CA ALA A 77 0.67 -6.44 2.64
C ALA A 77 1.56 -5.26 3.07
N LEU A 78 2.88 -5.46 3.18
CA LEU A 78 3.82 -4.39 3.56
C LEU A 78 3.90 -3.28 2.51
N VAL A 79 3.91 -3.64 1.22
CA VAL A 79 3.87 -2.64 0.14
C VAL A 79 2.57 -1.85 0.17
N TYR A 80 1.44 -2.52 0.38
CA TYR A 80 0.16 -1.85 0.56
C TYR A 80 0.21 -0.85 1.71
N GLU A 81 0.75 -1.24 2.87
CA GLU A 81 0.82 -0.37 4.04
C GLU A 81 1.74 0.84 3.84
N LEU A 82 2.87 0.67 3.14
CA LEU A 82 3.74 1.78 2.75
C LEU A 82 3.00 2.81 1.90
N LEU A 83 2.28 2.35 0.88
CA LEU A 83 1.52 3.22 -0.02
C LEU A 83 0.37 3.90 0.74
N ARG A 84 -0.36 3.17 1.57
CA ARG A 84 -1.48 3.69 2.35
C ARG A 84 -1.04 4.79 3.31
N ARG A 85 0.02 4.56 4.09
CA ARG A 85 0.56 5.55 5.04
C ARG A 85 1.13 6.77 4.33
N GLN A 86 1.81 6.59 3.19
CA GLN A 86 2.30 7.73 2.42
C GLN A 86 1.15 8.56 1.84
N ALA A 87 0.11 7.92 1.27
CA ALA A 87 -1.07 8.61 0.77
C ALA A 87 -1.76 9.43 1.88
N LEU A 88 -1.86 8.87 3.09
CA LEU A 88 -2.40 9.57 4.25
C LEU A 88 -1.54 10.79 4.63
N ALA A 89 -0.22 10.63 4.69
CA ALA A 89 0.70 11.71 4.99
C ALA A 89 0.65 12.83 3.95
N ASP A 90 0.58 12.48 2.66
CA ASP A 90 0.46 13.45 1.55
C ASP A 90 -0.87 14.20 1.61
N ARG A 91 -1.96 13.51 1.96
CA ARG A 91 -3.27 14.12 2.16
C ARG A 91 -3.25 15.10 3.34
N MET A 92 -2.67 14.71 4.47
CA MET A 92 -2.53 15.59 5.64
C MET A 92 -1.71 16.83 5.33
N LYS A 93 -0.59 16.70 4.59
CA LYS A 93 0.20 17.87 4.16
C LYS A 93 -0.63 18.85 3.32
N LYS A 94 -1.46 18.34 2.40
CA LYS A 94 -2.36 19.17 1.58
C LYS A 94 -3.44 19.87 2.42
N GLU A 95 -4.02 19.17 3.41
CA GLU A 95 -5.08 19.71 4.27
C GLU A 95 -4.57 20.74 5.29
N PHE A 96 -3.34 20.58 5.79
CA PHE A 96 -2.78 21.41 6.86
C PHE A 96 -1.71 22.41 6.41
N GLY A 97 -1.45 22.52 5.11
CA GLY A 97 -0.74 23.66 4.51
C GLY A 97 0.66 23.93 5.05
N GLN A 98 1.59 23.00 4.82
CA GLN A 98 3.02 23.33 4.74
C GLN A 98 3.46 23.33 3.28
#